data_AF-A0A378FM22-F1
#
_entry.id   AF-A0A378FM22-F1
#
_cell.length_a   1.000
_cell.length_b   1.000
_cell.length_c   1.000
_cell.angle_alpha   90.00
_cell.angle_beta   90.00
_cell.angle_gamma   90.00
#
_symmetry.space_group_name_H-M   'P 1'
#
loop_
_entity.id
_entity.type
_entity.pdbx_description
1 polymer ?
#
loop_
_entity_poly.entity_id
_entity_poly.type
_entity_poly.pdbx_seq_one_letter_code
_entity_poly.pdbx_strand_id
1 'polypeptide(L)'
;MTPFREGQQDPELLSLASLGQQGRIKHWQSDPIAAAHLYARQAAQGSPSGSLSLRYTVDVLNHPENEQFLQPGLDDPVIQQLLIASFFTRSSNLLYEPEPRPFDPTEVKNYHNELIAKLAQKVDRDMAGSDRLIALAYRNGQYPLVTLMLKNAKENGLTAWVRAKMALRAGDVNAAAAWYAKAAASFPPNETWGFQSYSDDIVGEEFVTPVCRIHAEQAILALNRDDYLQAMRLMYQAKENYWPDVAHIAERVLTVNELLAFVDKYVPAPSPSAPTTPKNAGRDSADARLRNLLARRLMRAGQYQKALAYFALAEDRDAARAFIDAFPKKGHKTAQAQGWWQAALILRHQGMELTGYEMAPDFALYGGGYSWPYYNQGPEDNSAVTSWISDGERQRVQRSLPKQDSYFLHYRWQAVTLAEKAADLLPYKSQAYAAVLCNATGWVWGRDAQLTKHLYQRYVKYGAPFPWAENFGRDCPEPDFSAIQETVKKQ
;
A
#
# COMPACT_ATOMS: atom_id res chain seq x y z
N MET A 1 23.23 12.82 50.96
CA MET A 1 23.47 11.87 49.85
C MET A 1 24.86 12.16 49.31
N THR A 2 25.80 11.26 49.55
CA THR A 2 27.20 11.40 49.13
C THR A 2 27.29 11.23 47.61
N PRO A 3 27.94 12.15 46.87
CA PRO A 3 28.08 11.97 45.43
C PRO A 3 29.06 10.81 45.15
N PHE A 4 28.67 9.93 44.23
CA PHE A 4 29.58 8.95 43.63
C PHE A 4 30.75 9.70 42.96
N ARG A 5 31.99 9.26 43.23
CA ARG A 5 33.20 9.79 42.57
C ARG A 5 33.25 9.31 41.12
N GLU A 6 33.77 10.16 40.24
CA GLU A 6 33.98 9.87 38.82
C GLU A 6 34.69 8.51 38.62
N GLY A 7 34.07 7.62 37.82
CA GLY A 7 34.70 6.40 37.31
C GLY A 7 34.28 5.06 37.95
N GLN A 8 33.43 5.03 38.98
CA GLN A 8 32.88 3.76 39.51
C GLN A 8 31.61 3.32 38.75
N GLN A 9 31.46 2.00 38.54
CA GLN A 9 30.23 1.42 38.00
C GLN A 9 29.05 1.74 38.94
N ASP A 10 27.92 2.20 38.37
CA ASP A 10 26.66 2.50 39.07
C ASP A 10 25.62 1.39 38.77
N PRO A 11 25.76 0.19 39.36
CA PRO A 11 24.91 -0.95 39.05
C PRO A 11 23.45 -0.74 39.49
N GLU A 12 23.19 0.19 40.41
CA GLU A 12 21.86 0.54 40.90
C GLU A 12 21.23 1.74 40.16
N LEU A 13 21.95 2.33 39.20
CA LEU A 13 21.51 3.50 38.42
C LEU A 13 21.11 4.69 39.32
N LEU A 14 21.71 4.83 40.51
CA LEU A 14 21.36 5.86 41.49
C LEU A 14 21.73 7.27 41.00
N SER A 15 22.82 7.39 40.23
CA SER A 15 23.21 8.66 39.60
C SER A 15 22.17 9.10 38.56
N LEU A 16 21.65 8.15 37.78
CA LEU A 16 20.57 8.39 36.80
C LEU A 16 19.25 8.75 37.49
N ALA A 17 18.90 8.07 38.57
CA ALA A 17 17.71 8.39 39.35
C ALA A 17 17.81 9.80 39.96
N SER A 18 19.00 10.18 40.44
CA SER A 18 19.27 11.51 41.00
C SER A 18 19.07 12.63 39.98
N LEU A 19 19.54 12.46 38.74
CA LEU A 19 19.30 13.43 37.66
C LEU A 19 17.80 13.65 37.40
N GLY A 20 17.02 12.56 37.39
CA GLY A 20 15.57 12.63 37.22
C GLY A 20 14.86 13.39 38.34
N GLN A 21 15.26 13.15 39.59
CA GLN A 21 14.70 13.87 40.75
C GLN A 21 15.08 15.35 40.75
N GLN A 22 16.33 15.68 40.42
CA GLN A 22 16.77 17.07 40.28
C GLN A 22 15.99 17.79 39.17
N GLY A 23 15.76 17.13 38.02
CA GLY A 23 14.93 17.69 36.94
C GLY A 23 13.51 17.96 37.40
N ARG A 24 12.92 17.08 38.22
CA ARG A 24 11.57 17.28 38.77
C ARG A 24 11.51 18.47 39.72
N ILE A 25 12.54 18.65 40.56
CA ILE A 25 12.67 19.82 41.43
C ILE A 25 12.76 21.10 40.61
N LYS A 26 13.47 21.09 39.47
CA LYS A 26 13.54 22.25 38.57
C LYS A 26 12.19 22.63 37.96
N HIS A 27 11.37 21.65 37.58
CA HIS A 27 9.97 21.91 37.21
C HIS A 27 9.17 22.57 38.33
N TRP A 28 9.29 22.08 39.57
CA TRP A 28 8.62 22.71 40.74
C TRP A 28 9.10 24.14 41.02
N GLN A 29 10.33 24.46 40.62
CA GLN A 29 10.91 25.80 40.73
C GLN A 29 10.56 26.70 39.53
N SER A 30 9.67 26.25 38.62
CA SER A 30 9.32 26.96 37.37
C SER A 30 10.55 27.23 36.48
N ASP A 31 11.51 26.31 36.46
CA ASP A 31 12.73 26.35 35.64
C ASP A 31 12.79 25.14 34.68
N PRO A 32 11.91 25.09 33.66
CA PRO A 32 11.84 23.96 32.74
C PRO A 32 13.07 23.84 31.83
N ILE A 33 13.83 24.93 31.63
CA ILE A 33 15.09 24.90 30.86
C ILE A 33 16.15 24.09 31.62
N ALA A 34 16.37 24.38 32.90
CA ALA A 34 17.31 23.59 33.70
C ALA A 34 16.86 22.13 33.86
N ALA A 35 15.55 21.88 33.94
CA ALA A 35 15.00 20.54 33.94
C ALA A 35 15.35 19.78 32.64
N ALA A 36 15.20 20.41 31.48
CA ALA A 36 15.54 19.82 30.18
C ALA A 36 17.01 19.39 30.11
N HIS A 37 17.94 20.21 30.60
CA HIS A 37 19.37 19.83 30.66
C HIS A 37 19.63 18.59 31.52
N LEU A 38 18.98 18.50 32.68
CA LEU A 38 19.14 17.34 33.57
C LEU A 38 18.56 16.07 32.95
N TYR A 39 17.38 16.16 32.34
CA TYR A 39 16.76 15.04 31.64
C TYR A 39 17.51 14.66 30.35
N ALA A 40 18.13 15.62 29.65
CA ALA A 40 18.98 15.35 28.50
C ALA A 40 20.22 14.53 28.89
N ARG A 41 20.88 14.90 30.00
CA ARG A 41 21.99 14.11 30.56
C ARG A 41 21.53 12.72 30.99
N GLN A 42 20.36 12.63 31.62
CA GLN A 42 19.77 11.36 32.05
C GLN A 42 19.48 10.43 30.85
N ALA A 43 18.88 10.98 29.78
CA ALA A 43 18.58 10.24 28.56
C ALA A 43 19.84 9.82 27.80
N ALA A 44 20.84 10.70 27.70
CA ALA A 44 22.11 10.41 27.04
C ALA A 44 22.89 9.25 27.68
N GLN A 45 22.63 8.97 28.96
CA GLN A 45 23.19 7.84 29.69
C GLN A 45 22.32 6.56 29.62
N GLY A 46 21.32 6.54 28.73
CA GLY A 46 20.52 5.35 28.42
C GLY A 46 19.25 5.17 29.26
N SER A 47 18.85 6.17 30.05
CA SER A 47 17.64 6.08 30.87
C SER A 47 16.35 6.25 30.06
N PRO A 48 15.43 5.25 30.04
CA PRO A 48 14.15 5.39 29.35
C PRO A 48 13.24 6.49 29.96
N SER A 49 13.33 6.70 31.28
CA SER A 49 12.56 7.74 31.96
C SER A 49 13.07 9.15 31.65
N GLY A 50 14.35 9.30 31.31
CA GLY A 50 14.91 10.57 30.83
C GLY A 50 14.24 11.04 29.53
N SER A 51 14.08 10.14 28.55
CA SER A 51 13.39 10.45 27.30
C SER A 51 11.92 10.83 27.50
N LEU A 52 11.21 10.13 28.41
CA LEU A 52 9.84 10.49 28.78
C LEU A 52 9.76 11.84 29.49
N SER A 53 10.75 12.17 30.32
CA SER A 53 10.79 13.44 31.06
C SER A 53 11.12 14.62 30.13
N LEU A 54 12.01 14.43 29.15
CA LEU A 54 12.24 15.39 28.06
C LEU A 54 10.96 15.64 27.26
N ARG A 55 10.22 14.56 26.97
CA ARG A 55 8.94 14.62 26.28
C ARG A 55 7.91 15.48 27.03
N TYR A 56 7.79 15.30 28.34
CA TYR A 56 6.93 16.14 29.17
C TYR A 56 7.43 17.59 29.21
N THR A 57 8.74 17.79 29.35
CA THR A 57 9.35 19.11 29.47
C THR A 57 9.14 19.95 28.21
N VAL A 58 9.26 19.36 27.02
CA VAL A 58 9.04 20.08 25.76
C VAL A 58 7.58 20.46 25.56
N ASP A 59 6.63 19.63 26.02
CA ASP A 59 5.20 19.94 25.97
C ASP A 59 4.84 21.13 26.88
N VAL A 60 5.54 21.29 28.00
CA VAL A 60 5.43 22.51 28.83
C VAL A 60 6.04 23.70 28.11
N LEU A 61 7.26 23.57 27.58
CA LEU A 61 8.01 24.67 26.96
C LEU A 61 7.34 25.21 25.68
N ASN A 62 6.75 24.34 24.86
CA ASN A 62 6.15 24.73 23.59
C ASN A 62 4.66 25.12 23.69
N HIS A 63 4.10 25.21 24.90
CA HIS A 63 2.74 25.70 25.09
C HIS A 63 2.70 27.23 24.98
N PRO A 64 1.71 27.85 24.28
CA PRO A 64 1.63 29.31 24.12
C PRO A 64 1.66 30.09 25.44
N GLU A 65 0.96 29.59 26.47
CA GLU A 65 0.93 30.22 27.81
C GLU A 65 2.30 30.23 28.53
N ASN A 66 3.24 29.39 28.10
CA ASN A 66 4.55 29.24 28.70
C ASN A 66 5.65 29.95 27.92
N GLU A 67 5.31 30.82 26.96
CA GLU A 67 6.29 31.52 26.12
C GLU A 67 7.36 32.25 26.95
N GLN A 68 6.97 32.86 28.09
CA GLN A 68 7.91 33.53 29.00
C GLN A 68 9.03 32.62 29.52
N PHE A 69 8.75 31.32 29.72
CA PHE A 69 9.73 30.34 30.17
C PHE A 69 10.60 29.85 29.02
N LEU A 70 10.07 29.85 27.78
CA LEU A 70 10.80 29.41 26.61
C LEU A 70 11.74 30.47 26.05
N GLN A 71 11.38 31.76 26.09
CA GLN A 71 12.14 32.85 25.50
C GLN A 71 13.64 32.84 25.86
N PRO A 72 14.06 32.65 27.13
CA PRO A 72 15.47 32.56 27.49
C PRO A 72 16.19 31.32 26.91
N GLY A 73 15.45 30.27 26.59
CA GLY A 73 15.96 29.00 26.07
C GLY A 73 16.07 28.93 24.56
N LEU A 74 15.59 29.93 23.81
CA LEU A 74 15.65 29.91 22.35
C LEU A 74 17.07 29.98 21.78
N ASP A 75 18.03 30.47 22.57
CA ASP A 75 19.46 30.48 22.23
C ASP A 75 20.22 29.26 22.82
N ASP A 76 19.53 28.37 23.54
CA ASP A 76 20.12 27.18 24.15
C ASP A 76 20.10 25.98 23.19
N PRO A 77 21.26 25.40 22.83
CA PRO A 77 21.32 24.30 21.86
C PRO A 77 20.56 23.03 22.28
N VAL A 78 20.43 22.74 23.58
CA VAL A 78 19.69 21.57 24.08
C VAL A 78 18.20 21.81 23.89
N ILE A 79 17.73 23.02 24.19
CA ILE A 79 16.32 23.40 24.01
C ILE A 79 15.96 23.46 22.52
N GLN A 80 16.81 24.05 21.69
CA GLN A 80 16.64 24.07 20.23
C GLN A 80 16.49 22.65 19.66
N GLN A 81 17.39 21.72 20.03
CA GLN A 81 17.31 20.33 19.58
C GLN A 81 16.05 19.62 20.09
N LEU A 82 15.67 19.86 21.34
CA LEU A 82 14.48 19.26 21.94
C LEU A 82 13.20 19.72 21.23
N LEU A 83 13.08 21.02 20.93
CA LEU A 83 11.95 21.57 20.18
C LEU A 83 11.87 21.00 18.76
N ILE A 84 13.00 20.97 18.04
CA ILE A 84 13.06 20.40 16.68
C ILE A 84 12.66 18.93 16.70
N ALA A 85 13.18 18.14 17.64
CA ALA A 85 12.82 16.73 17.77
C ALA A 85 11.33 16.55 18.07
N SER A 86 10.76 17.38 18.95
CA SER A 86 9.33 17.34 19.28
C SER A 86 8.46 17.64 18.05
N PHE A 87 8.74 18.74 17.35
CA PHE A 87 7.97 19.12 16.16
C PHE A 87 8.13 18.13 15.01
N PHE A 88 9.33 17.58 14.81
CA PHE A 88 9.58 16.62 13.73
C PHE A 88 8.87 15.30 13.94
N THR A 89 8.73 14.85 15.20
CA THR A 89 8.11 13.56 15.54
C THR A 89 6.60 13.63 15.73
N ARG A 90 6.02 14.81 15.97
CA ARG A 90 4.60 14.97 16.34
C ARG A 90 3.77 15.78 15.35
N SER A 91 3.94 15.52 14.06
CA SER A 91 3.28 16.32 13.02
C SER A 91 1.76 16.17 12.92
N SER A 92 1.11 15.29 13.70
CA SER A 92 -0.34 15.09 13.58
C SER A 92 -1.14 14.81 14.84
N ASN A 93 -0.56 14.66 16.04
CA ASN A 93 -1.37 14.49 17.25
C ASN A 93 -0.65 14.92 18.54
N LEU A 94 -1.30 15.83 19.27
CA LEU A 94 -1.06 16.11 20.69
C LEU A 94 -1.49 14.89 21.49
N LEU A 95 -0.56 13.95 21.72
CA LEU A 95 -0.86 12.70 22.42
C LEU A 95 -1.14 12.86 23.92
N TYR A 96 -1.24 14.08 24.45
CA TYR A 96 -1.59 14.33 25.84
C TYR A 96 -2.11 15.77 26.00
N GLU A 97 -3.41 15.96 25.85
CA GLU A 97 -4.09 17.13 26.41
C GLU A 97 -5.22 16.64 27.31
N PRO A 98 -5.12 16.83 28.65
CA PRO A 98 -6.28 16.67 29.50
C PRO A 98 -7.31 17.75 29.14
N GLU A 99 -8.56 17.34 28.93
CA GLU A 99 -9.68 18.26 28.78
C GLU A 99 -9.81 19.21 30.00
N PRO A 100 -10.33 20.44 29.81
CA PRO A 100 -10.99 20.98 28.62
C PRO A 100 -10.09 21.89 27.77
N ARG A 101 -10.26 21.83 26.44
CA ARG A 101 -9.58 22.66 25.43
C ARG A 101 -9.94 24.15 25.59
N PRO A 102 -8.98 25.05 25.88
CA PRO A 102 -9.21 26.49 25.78
C PRO A 102 -8.79 27.09 24.43
N PHE A 103 -8.09 26.35 23.55
CA PHE A 103 -7.41 26.94 22.39
C PHE A 103 -7.98 26.53 21.02
N ASP A 104 -8.07 27.52 20.13
CA ASP A 104 -8.35 27.34 18.70
C ASP A 104 -7.18 26.56 18.04
N PRO A 105 -7.41 25.42 17.38
CA PRO A 105 -6.39 24.67 16.65
C PRO A 105 -5.57 25.55 15.67
N THR A 106 -6.19 26.60 15.13
CA THR A 106 -5.55 27.58 14.25
C THR A 106 -4.51 28.41 15.00
N GLU A 107 -4.81 28.82 16.24
CA GLU A 107 -3.92 29.61 17.08
C GLU A 107 -2.67 28.80 17.48
N VAL A 108 -2.85 27.55 17.89
CA VAL A 108 -1.75 26.63 18.22
C VAL A 108 -0.86 26.38 16.98
N LYS A 109 -1.48 26.18 15.81
CA LYS A 109 -0.75 26.03 14.55
C LYS A 109 0.06 27.28 14.21
N ASN A 110 -0.54 28.47 14.34
CA ASN A 110 0.13 29.74 14.09
C ASN A 110 1.31 29.96 15.06
N TYR A 111 1.11 29.68 16.34
CA TYR A 111 2.17 29.76 17.35
C TYR A 111 3.35 28.82 17.01
N HIS A 112 3.07 27.56 16.65
CA HIS A 112 4.12 26.62 16.23
C HIS A 112 4.85 27.09 14.97
N ASN A 113 4.13 27.66 13.98
CA ASN A 113 4.74 28.24 12.79
C ASN A 113 5.69 29.39 13.14
N GLU A 114 5.27 30.31 14.00
CA GLU A 114 6.12 31.41 14.46
C GLU A 114 7.34 30.89 15.23
N LEU A 115 7.17 29.90 16.09
CA LEU A 115 8.27 29.30 16.84
C LEU A 115 9.29 28.60 15.94
N ILE A 116 8.84 27.88 14.91
CA ILE A 116 9.72 27.31 13.87
C ILE A 116 10.52 28.42 13.17
N ALA A 117 9.88 29.53 12.82
CA ALA A 117 10.55 30.66 12.20
C ALA A 117 11.58 31.34 13.14
N LYS A 118 11.24 31.50 14.43
CA LYS A 118 12.16 32.03 15.47
C LYS A 118 13.38 31.11 15.63
N LEU A 119 13.16 29.79 15.70
CA LEU A 119 14.25 28.79 15.77
C LEU A 119 15.16 28.87 14.54
N ALA A 120 14.58 28.97 13.34
CA ALA A 120 15.36 29.02 12.10
C ALA A 120 16.26 30.25 11.97
N GLN A 121 15.97 31.33 12.70
CA GLN A 121 16.82 32.53 12.75
C GLN A 121 17.99 32.40 13.74
N LYS A 122 17.88 31.52 14.74
CA LYS A 122 18.82 31.39 15.87
C LYS A 122 19.71 30.15 15.79
N VAL A 123 19.22 29.09 15.16
CA VAL A 123 19.93 27.81 15.05
C VAL A 123 21.14 27.94 14.13
N ASP A 124 22.30 27.48 14.62
CA ASP A 124 23.49 27.30 13.79
C ASP A 124 23.20 26.24 12.71
N ARG A 125 23.62 26.53 11.47
CA ARG A 125 23.49 25.60 10.34
C ARG A 125 24.14 24.24 10.61
N ASP A 126 25.19 24.21 11.43
CA ASP A 126 25.97 23.01 11.74
C ASP A 126 25.43 22.29 13.00
N MET A 127 24.38 22.82 13.64
CA MET A 127 23.71 22.18 14.77
C MET A 127 23.05 20.86 14.35
N ALA A 128 23.14 19.85 15.22
CA ALA A 128 22.37 18.62 15.07
C ALA A 128 20.87 18.93 14.96
N GLY A 129 20.22 18.42 13.91
CA GLY A 129 18.78 18.65 13.65
C GLY A 129 18.45 19.89 12.82
N SER A 130 19.44 20.68 12.37
CA SER A 130 19.21 21.81 11.46
C SER A 130 18.50 21.39 10.16
N ASP A 131 18.80 20.20 9.64
CA ASP A 131 18.13 19.58 8.49
C ASP A 131 16.64 19.29 8.72
N ARG A 132 16.28 18.80 9.91
CA ARG A 132 14.89 18.56 10.35
C ARG A 132 14.13 19.86 10.49
N LEU A 133 14.77 20.92 10.98
CA LEU A 133 14.17 22.25 11.05
C LEU A 133 13.84 22.80 9.65
N ILE A 134 14.72 22.59 8.66
CA ILE A 134 14.45 22.96 7.26
C ILE A 134 13.25 22.16 6.71
N ALA A 135 13.19 20.85 6.96
CA ALA A 135 12.07 20.03 6.54
C ALA A 135 10.75 20.44 7.23
N LEU A 136 10.80 20.84 8.51
CA LEU A 136 9.65 21.38 9.24
C LEU A 136 9.15 22.69 8.63
N ALA A 137 10.06 23.63 8.32
CA ALA A 137 9.69 24.88 7.66
C ALA A 137 9.03 24.61 6.30
N TYR A 138 9.52 23.63 5.53
CA TYR A 138 8.90 23.21 4.28
C TYR A 138 7.49 22.66 4.47
N ARG A 139 7.30 21.73 5.41
CA ARG A 139 6.00 21.12 5.71
C ARG A 139 4.96 22.15 6.17
N ASN A 140 5.40 23.19 6.87
CA ASN A 140 4.54 24.28 7.33
C ASN A 140 4.35 25.41 6.29
N GLY A 141 4.81 25.21 5.05
CA GLY A 141 4.59 26.17 3.96
C GLY A 141 5.49 27.42 4.02
N GLN A 142 6.52 27.44 4.85
CA GLN A 142 7.44 28.58 5.02
C GLN A 142 8.53 28.60 3.93
N TYR A 143 8.14 28.54 2.66
CA TYR A 143 9.05 28.36 1.52
C TYR A 143 10.15 29.45 1.38
N PRO A 144 9.89 30.74 1.65
CA PRO A 144 10.95 31.75 1.64
C PRO A 144 12.04 31.48 2.68
N LEU A 145 11.65 31.03 3.88
CA LEU A 145 12.56 30.65 4.95
C LEU A 145 13.39 29.42 4.56
N VAL A 146 12.74 28.39 4.00
CA VAL A 146 13.42 27.20 3.46
C VAL A 146 14.48 27.58 2.43
N THR A 147 14.16 28.51 1.52
CA THR A 147 15.10 29.01 0.51
C THR A 147 16.31 29.67 1.16
N LEU A 148 16.12 30.47 2.21
CA LEU A 148 17.20 31.11 2.94
C LEU A 148 18.10 30.07 3.64
N MET A 149 17.50 29.13 4.37
CA MET A 149 18.23 28.12 5.13
C MET A 149 19.02 27.17 4.22
N LEU A 150 18.45 26.77 3.07
CA LEU A 150 19.10 25.84 2.14
C LEU A 150 20.36 26.41 1.46
N LYS A 151 20.56 27.74 1.43
CA LYS A 151 21.74 28.37 0.82
C LYS A 151 23.05 27.89 1.46
N ASN A 152 23.04 27.69 2.78
CA ASN A 152 24.22 27.35 3.56
C ASN A 152 24.08 25.99 4.27
N ALA A 153 22.99 25.26 4.05
CA ALA A 153 22.74 23.98 4.69
C ALA A 153 23.69 22.89 4.18
N LYS A 154 24.28 22.14 5.12
CA LYS A 154 25.05 20.93 4.84
C LYS A 154 24.24 19.96 3.98
N GLU A 155 24.82 19.47 2.89
CA GLU A 155 24.16 18.47 2.05
C GLU A 155 24.09 17.12 2.78
N ASN A 156 22.88 16.56 2.85
CA ASN A 156 22.55 15.24 3.37
C ASN A 156 21.23 14.77 2.73
N GLY A 157 20.76 13.57 3.08
CA GLY A 157 19.55 13.00 2.49
C GLY A 157 18.31 13.88 2.66
N LEU A 158 18.09 14.44 3.86
CA LEU A 158 16.91 15.25 4.14
C LEU A 158 16.96 16.62 3.44
N THR A 159 18.10 17.30 3.45
CA THR A 159 18.24 18.59 2.74
C THR A 159 18.19 18.40 1.22
N ALA A 160 18.70 17.28 0.68
CA ALA A 160 18.52 16.92 -0.73
C ALA A 160 17.04 16.67 -1.07
N TRP A 161 16.30 15.97 -0.20
CA TRP A 161 14.86 15.77 -0.36
C TRP A 161 14.09 17.09 -0.35
N VAL A 162 14.38 18.01 0.59
CA VAL A 162 13.74 19.34 0.60
C VAL A 162 14.08 20.15 -0.65
N ARG A 163 15.33 20.09 -1.15
CA ARG A 163 15.71 20.72 -2.42
C ARG A 163 14.92 20.15 -3.59
N ALA A 164 14.66 18.85 -3.62
CA ALA A 164 13.82 18.22 -4.64
C ALA A 164 12.38 18.74 -4.59
N LYS A 165 11.81 18.83 -3.39
CA LYS A 165 10.47 19.38 -3.17
C LYS A 165 10.35 20.86 -3.58
N MET A 166 11.34 21.67 -3.23
CA MET A 166 11.40 23.08 -3.65
C MET A 166 11.53 23.23 -5.17
N ALA A 167 12.29 22.35 -5.83
CA ALA A 167 12.39 22.32 -7.29
C ALA A 167 11.06 21.95 -7.95
N LEU A 168 10.34 20.94 -7.42
CA LEU A 168 8.99 20.62 -7.88
C LEU A 168 8.03 21.80 -7.73
N ARG A 169 8.11 22.50 -6.60
CA ARG A 169 7.32 23.70 -6.36
C ARG A 169 7.61 24.81 -7.36
N ALA A 170 8.84 24.92 -7.82
CA ALA A 170 9.25 25.86 -8.87
C ALA A 170 8.91 25.38 -10.29
N GLY A 171 8.34 24.17 -10.45
CA GLY A 171 8.07 23.56 -11.75
C GLY A 171 9.30 22.95 -12.43
N ASP A 172 10.45 22.90 -11.76
CA ASP A 172 11.69 22.32 -12.31
C ASP A 172 11.78 20.82 -11.98
N VAL A 173 11.09 20.02 -12.80
CA VAL A 173 11.05 18.55 -12.66
C VAL A 173 12.43 17.91 -12.86
N ASN A 174 13.29 18.50 -13.69
CA ASN A 174 14.64 17.97 -13.94
C ASN A 174 15.55 18.17 -12.73
N ALA A 175 15.56 19.37 -12.14
CA ALA A 175 16.27 19.61 -10.90
C ALA A 175 15.71 18.75 -9.77
N ALA A 176 14.38 18.61 -9.68
CA ALA A 176 13.76 17.74 -8.68
C ALA A 176 14.23 16.28 -8.79
N ALA A 177 14.26 15.72 -10.01
CA ALA A 177 14.74 14.36 -10.24
C ALA A 177 16.21 14.17 -9.81
N ALA A 178 17.07 15.15 -10.12
CA ALA A 178 18.48 15.12 -9.71
C ALA A 178 18.64 15.17 -8.18
N TRP A 179 17.87 16.01 -7.50
CA TRP A 179 17.89 16.11 -6.03
C TRP A 179 17.32 14.87 -5.34
N TYR A 180 16.24 14.27 -5.86
CA TYR A 180 15.75 13.01 -5.33
C TYR A 180 16.77 11.87 -5.49
N ALA A 181 17.50 11.82 -6.61
CA ALA A 181 18.55 10.82 -6.79
C ALA A 181 19.66 10.96 -5.72
N LYS A 182 20.07 12.20 -5.41
CA LYS A 182 21.00 12.47 -4.31
C LYS A 182 20.41 12.09 -2.94
N ALA A 183 19.13 12.39 -2.72
CA ALA A 183 18.46 12.04 -1.48
C ALA A 183 18.42 10.52 -1.27
N ALA A 184 18.00 9.75 -2.29
CA ALA A 184 17.97 8.29 -2.24
C ALA A 184 19.35 7.68 -1.96
N ALA A 185 20.41 8.23 -2.58
CA ALA A 185 21.78 7.76 -2.37
C ALA A 185 22.34 8.08 -0.97
N SER A 186 21.72 9.01 -0.24
CA SER A 186 22.20 9.47 1.07
C SER A 186 21.58 8.71 2.25
N PHE A 187 20.41 8.11 2.07
CA PHE A 187 19.73 7.35 3.12
C PHE A 187 20.17 5.87 3.11
N PRO A 188 20.57 5.30 4.27
CA PRO A 188 20.80 3.87 4.40
C PRO A 188 19.54 3.05 4.08
N PRO A 189 19.67 1.89 3.41
CA PRO A 189 18.52 1.03 3.09
C PRO A 189 17.72 0.53 4.31
N ASN A 190 18.36 0.44 5.47
CA ASN A 190 17.78 -0.04 6.72
C ASN A 190 17.32 1.07 7.66
N GLU A 191 17.38 2.34 7.25
CA GLU A 191 16.86 3.44 8.06
C GLU A 191 15.33 3.39 8.11
N THR A 192 14.77 3.42 9.32
CA THR A 192 13.32 3.37 9.54
C THR A 192 12.92 4.43 10.56
N TRP A 193 11.84 5.15 10.28
CA TRP A 193 11.34 6.25 11.12
C TRP A 193 10.06 5.90 11.87
N GLY A 194 9.51 4.70 11.64
CA GLY A 194 8.33 4.20 12.35
C GLY A 194 7.02 4.60 11.70
N PHE A 195 5.92 4.39 12.43
CA PHE A 195 4.58 4.72 11.97
C PHE A 195 4.32 6.23 12.03
N GLN A 196 3.76 6.75 10.95
CA GLN A 196 3.16 8.07 10.88
C GLN A 196 1.64 7.92 10.92
N SER A 197 1.00 8.59 11.90
CA SER A 197 -0.45 8.59 12.06
C SER A 197 -1.15 9.48 11.03
N TYR A 198 -2.41 9.15 10.76
CA TYR A 198 -3.33 9.91 9.91
C TYR A 198 -3.26 11.42 10.20
N SER A 199 -3.31 12.22 9.14
CA SER A 199 -3.38 13.69 9.22
C SER A 199 -4.16 14.23 8.03
N ASP A 200 -4.53 15.51 8.04
CA ASP A 200 -5.17 16.16 6.89
C ASP A 200 -4.36 16.00 5.58
N ASP A 201 -3.04 15.85 5.68
CA ASP A 201 -2.11 15.67 4.57
C ASP A 201 -1.78 14.20 4.24
N ILE A 202 -2.19 13.24 5.09
CA ILE A 202 -1.79 11.82 5.01
C ILE A 202 -3.00 10.93 5.21
N VAL A 203 -3.44 10.31 4.11
CA VAL A 203 -4.53 9.34 4.11
C VAL A 203 -3.97 7.97 4.47
N GLY A 204 -4.30 7.49 5.68
CA GLY A 204 -3.94 6.16 6.16
C GLY A 204 -2.73 6.14 7.10
N GLU A 205 -2.36 4.93 7.53
CA GLU A 205 -1.14 4.69 8.33
C GLU A 205 0.03 4.36 7.39
N GLU A 206 1.15 5.06 7.56
CA GLU A 206 2.38 4.81 6.80
C GLU A 206 3.50 4.39 7.76
N PHE A 207 4.20 3.28 7.47
CA PHE A 207 5.49 2.99 8.09
C PHE A 207 6.61 3.60 7.24
N VAL A 208 7.24 4.66 7.76
CA VAL A 208 8.16 5.49 6.98
C VAL A 208 9.55 4.84 6.94
N THR A 209 9.92 4.36 5.76
CA THR A 209 11.29 4.03 5.38
C THR A 209 11.74 5.10 4.37
N PRO A 210 12.67 6.01 4.71
CA PRO A 210 12.96 7.20 3.89
C PRO A 210 13.31 6.86 2.44
N VAL A 211 14.16 5.85 2.22
CA VAL A 211 14.56 5.44 0.87
C VAL A 211 13.36 4.94 0.05
N CYS A 212 12.45 4.18 0.66
CA CYS A 212 11.22 3.69 0.01
C CYS A 212 10.34 4.87 -0.41
N ARG A 213 10.13 5.84 0.49
CA ARG A 213 9.31 7.01 0.20
C ARG A 213 9.90 7.85 -0.93
N ILE A 214 11.21 8.07 -0.92
CA ILE A 214 11.89 8.80 -2.00
C ILE A 214 11.74 8.07 -3.33
N HIS A 215 11.91 6.75 -3.36
CA HIS A 215 11.72 5.96 -4.58
C HIS A 215 10.28 6.00 -5.09
N ALA A 216 9.28 5.97 -4.20
CA ALA A 216 7.88 6.14 -4.57
C ALA A 216 7.61 7.52 -5.18
N GLU A 217 8.15 8.58 -4.58
CA GLU A 217 8.04 9.95 -5.11
C GLU A 217 8.74 10.10 -6.47
N GLN A 218 9.91 9.48 -6.66
CA GLN A 218 10.57 9.44 -7.97
C GLN A 218 9.75 8.66 -9.01
N ALA A 219 9.12 7.56 -8.60
CA ALA A 219 8.27 6.77 -9.48
C ALA A 219 7.05 7.58 -9.96
N ILE A 220 6.44 8.39 -9.09
CA ILE A 220 5.35 9.31 -9.48
C ILE A 220 5.82 10.30 -10.55
N LEU A 221 7.03 10.87 -10.42
CA LEU A 221 7.60 11.75 -11.46
C LEU A 221 7.92 11.01 -12.77
N ALA A 222 8.26 9.73 -12.70
CA ALA A 222 8.46 8.91 -13.88
C ALA A 222 7.12 8.59 -14.58
N LEU A 223 6.06 8.30 -13.81
CA LEU A 223 4.70 8.12 -14.33
C LEU A 223 4.19 9.39 -15.02
N ASN A 224 4.36 10.55 -14.39
CA ASN A 224 3.96 11.84 -14.96
C ASN A 224 4.63 12.14 -16.31
N ARG A 225 5.85 11.61 -16.54
CA ARG A 225 6.61 11.73 -17.79
C ARG A 225 6.39 10.56 -18.76
N ASP A 226 5.43 9.68 -18.48
CA ASP A 226 5.14 8.47 -19.24
C ASP A 226 6.30 7.46 -19.34
N ASP A 227 7.32 7.55 -18.48
CA ASP A 227 8.40 6.55 -18.38
C ASP A 227 8.01 5.43 -17.41
N TYR A 228 7.07 4.59 -17.86
CA TYR A 228 6.47 3.55 -17.02
C TYR A 228 7.45 2.47 -16.58
N LEU A 229 8.48 2.19 -17.39
CA LEU A 229 9.51 1.21 -17.02
C LEU A 229 10.44 1.75 -15.94
N GLN A 230 10.78 3.05 -15.99
CA GLN A 230 11.50 3.69 -14.89
C GLN A 230 10.63 3.77 -13.64
N ALA A 231 9.35 4.14 -13.78
CA ALA A 231 8.41 4.16 -12.66
C ALA A 231 8.32 2.81 -11.96
N MET A 232 8.16 1.71 -12.73
CA MET A 232 8.14 0.36 -12.17
C MET A 232 9.46 0.00 -11.46
N ARG A 233 10.62 0.33 -12.05
CA ARG A 233 11.93 0.06 -11.40
C ARG A 233 12.06 0.75 -10.05
N LEU A 234 11.64 2.02 -9.98
CA LEU A 234 11.71 2.83 -8.76
C LEU A 234 10.71 2.32 -7.71
N MET A 235 9.44 2.14 -8.09
CA MET A 235 8.40 1.67 -7.18
C MET A 235 8.70 0.26 -6.64
N TYR A 236 9.31 -0.59 -7.46
CA TYR A 236 9.73 -1.93 -7.04
C TYR A 236 10.85 -1.91 -5.98
N GLN A 237 11.66 -0.85 -5.87
CA GLN A 237 12.60 -0.71 -4.74
C GLN A 237 11.85 -0.48 -3.41
N ALA A 238 10.61 0.02 -3.47
CA ALA A 238 9.77 0.34 -2.34
C ALA A 238 8.63 -0.69 -2.13
N LYS A 239 8.75 -1.86 -2.77
CA LYS A 239 7.70 -2.89 -2.90
C LYS A 239 7.15 -3.43 -1.58
N GLU A 240 7.96 -3.42 -0.52
CA GLU A 240 7.55 -3.91 0.80
C GLU A 240 6.62 -2.92 1.52
N ASN A 241 6.75 -1.61 1.24
CA ASN A 241 5.96 -0.57 1.88
C ASN A 241 4.75 -0.13 1.03
N TYR A 242 4.88 -0.12 -0.30
CA TYR A 242 3.88 0.44 -1.22
C TYR A 242 3.41 -0.58 -2.27
N TRP A 243 3.03 -1.78 -1.82
CA TRP A 243 2.53 -2.82 -2.73
C TRP A 243 1.37 -2.36 -3.63
N PRO A 244 0.33 -1.66 -3.13
CA PRO A 244 -0.78 -1.22 -3.97
C PRO A 244 -0.31 -0.38 -5.17
N ASP A 245 0.70 0.47 -4.98
CA ASP A 245 1.28 1.29 -6.05
C ASP A 245 2.10 0.46 -7.05
N VAL A 246 2.88 -0.52 -6.57
CA VAL A 246 3.53 -1.51 -7.45
C VAL A 246 2.49 -2.25 -8.29
N ALA A 247 1.42 -2.72 -7.67
CA ALA A 247 0.32 -3.41 -8.32
C ALA A 247 -0.40 -2.53 -9.34
N HIS A 248 -0.59 -1.24 -9.04
CA HIS A 248 -1.15 -0.28 -9.99
C HIS A 248 -0.32 -0.16 -11.26
N ILE A 249 0.98 0.07 -11.11
CA ILE A 249 1.88 0.19 -12.26
C ILE A 249 1.91 -1.13 -13.04
N ALA A 250 2.04 -2.27 -12.35
CA ALA A 250 2.15 -3.59 -12.97
C ALA A 250 0.87 -4.07 -13.67
N GLU A 251 -0.30 -3.86 -13.08
CA GLU A 251 -1.60 -4.33 -13.59
C GLU A 251 -2.23 -3.32 -14.56
N ARG A 252 -2.18 -2.03 -14.22
CA ARG A 252 -2.94 -0.99 -14.92
C ARG A 252 -2.14 -0.27 -15.98
N VAL A 253 -0.86 -0.01 -15.72
CA VAL A 253 -0.04 0.87 -16.55
C VAL A 253 0.80 0.08 -17.55
N LEU A 254 1.58 -0.89 -17.10
CA LEU A 254 2.40 -1.71 -17.97
C LEU A 254 1.55 -2.61 -18.86
N THR A 255 1.96 -2.79 -20.11
CA THR A 255 1.48 -3.88 -20.96
C THR A 255 1.95 -5.23 -20.42
N VAL A 256 1.31 -6.32 -20.86
CA VAL A 256 1.72 -7.68 -20.46
C VAL A 256 3.18 -7.97 -20.85
N ASN A 257 3.62 -7.51 -22.03
CA ASN A 257 4.99 -7.74 -22.50
C ASN A 257 6.02 -6.92 -21.70
N GLU A 258 5.71 -5.67 -21.36
CA GLU A 258 6.57 -4.83 -20.52
C GLU A 258 6.71 -5.44 -19.11
N LEU A 259 5.60 -5.90 -18.52
CA LEU A 259 5.63 -6.56 -17.21
C LEU A 259 6.40 -7.88 -17.26
N LEU A 260 6.21 -8.70 -18.29
CA LEU A 260 6.95 -9.95 -18.51
C LEU A 260 8.46 -9.70 -18.54
N ALA A 261 8.90 -8.76 -19.38
CA ALA A 261 10.31 -8.41 -19.49
C ALA A 261 10.89 -7.84 -18.20
N PHE A 262 10.08 -7.08 -17.43
CA PHE A 262 10.49 -6.58 -16.12
C PHE A 262 10.69 -7.73 -15.12
N VAL A 263 9.71 -8.63 -15.00
CA VAL A 263 9.77 -9.76 -14.06
C VAL A 263 10.94 -10.68 -14.37
N ASP A 264 11.16 -11.00 -15.65
CA ASP A 264 12.28 -11.85 -16.08
C ASP A 264 13.65 -11.26 -15.72
N LYS A 265 13.75 -9.93 -15.75
CA LYS A 265 15.02 -9.23 -15.52
C LYS A 265 15.30 -8.95 -14.04
N TYR A 266 14.28 -8.59 -13.26
CA TYR A 266 14.46 -7.98 -11.95
C TYR A 266 13.90 -8.78 -10.78
N VAL A 267 12.98 -9.72 -11.01
CA VAL A 267 12.30 -10.43 -9.93
C VAL A 267 12.88 -11.84 -9.82
N PRO A 268 13.50 -12.24 -8.69
CA PRO A 268 14.04 -13.59 -8.54
C PRO A 268 12.97 -14.67 -8.71
N ALA A 269 13.35 -15.82 -9.28
CA ALA A 269 12.45 -16.97 -9.33
C ALA A 269 12.12 -17.45 -7.91
N PRO A 270 10.91 -17.98 -7.66
CA PRO A 270 10.56 -18.54 -6.36
C PRO A 270 11.57 -19.64 -6.02
N SER A 271 12.28 -19.51 -4.89
CA SER A 271 13.10 -20.61 -4.40
C SER A 271 12.18 -21.76 -3.95
N PRO A 272 12.49 -23.02 -4.27
CA PRO A 272 11.86 -24.16 -3.61
C PRO A 272 12.15 -24.02 -2.11
N SER A 273 11.13 -23.77 -1.31
CA SER A 273 11.26 -23.33 0.09
C SER A 273 12.23 -24.21 0.89
N ALA A 274 13.14 -23.57 1.63
CA ALA A 274 13.83 -24.23 2.73
C ALA A 274 12.78 -24.60 3.81
N PRO A 275 12.88 -25.76 4.47
CA PRO A 275 11.84 -26.32 5.36
C PRO A 275 11.50 -25.49 6.63
N THR A 276 12.12 -24.33 6.83
CA THR A 276 11.98 -23.50 8.04
C THR A 276 11.19 -22.20 7.84
N THR A 277 10.75 -21.86 6.62
CA THR A 277 9.94 -20.65 6.39
C THR A 277 8.48 -20.93 6.74
N PRO A 278 7.77 -20.03 7.47
CA PRO A 278 6.34 -20.15 7.67
C PRO A 278 5.62 -20.32 6.32
N LYS A 279 4.61 -21.20 6.24
CA LYS A 279 3.88 -21.50 4.98
C LYS A 279 3.39 -20.24 4.24
N ASN A 280 3.14 -19.14 4.94
CA ASN A 280 2.66 -17.88 4.38
C ASN A 280 3.78 -16.89 3.99
N ALA A 281 5.01 -17.05 4.49
CA ALA A 281 6.09 -16.08 4.26
C ALA A 281 6.50 -15.97 2.77
N GLY A 282 6.38 -17.07 2.01
CA GLY A 282 6.56 -17.06 0.55
C GLY A 282 5.37 -16.49 -0.22
N ARG A 283 4.15 -16.60 0.36
CA ARG A 283 2.89 -16.10 -0.22
C ARG A 283 2.79 -14.57 -0.14
N ASP A 284 3.38 -13.99 0.90
CA ASP A 284 3.25 -12.55 1.19
C ASP A 284 4.39 -11.69 0.64
N SER A 285 5.48 -12.29 0.15
CA SER A 285 6.59 -11.53 -0.43
C SER A 285 6.15 -10.75 -1.68
N ALA A 286 6.58 -9.51 -1.81
CA ALA A 286 6.26 -8.68 -2.97
C ALA A 286 6.71 -9.32 -4.30
N ASP A 287 7.78 -10.13 -4.28
CA ASP A 287 8.28 -10.85 -5.46
C ASP A 287 7.33 -11.95 -5.93
N ALA A 288 6.85 -12.79 -5.00
CA ALA A 288 5.87 -13.81 -5.30
C ALA A 288 4.56 -13.18 -5.79
N ARG A 289 4.12 -12.10 -5.16
CA ARG A 289 2.90 -11.37 -5.54
C ARG A 289 3.02 -10.79 -6.96
N LEU A 290 4.17 -10.20 -7.32
CA LEU A 290 4.37 -9.63 -8.66
C LEU A 290 4.42 -10.71 -9.75
N ARG A 291 5.03 -11.86 -9.44
CA ARG A 291 5.03 -13.03 -10.31
C ARG A 291 3.63 -13.60 -10.52
N ASN A 292 2.86 -13.77 -9.43
CA ASN A 292 1.47 -14.21 -9.51
C ASN A 292 0.60 -13.22 -10.28
N LEU A 293 0.78 -11.91 -10.10
CA LEU A 293 0.08 -10.88 -10.88
C LEU A 293 0.35 -11.04 -12.38
N LEU A 294 1.62 -11.20 -12.78
CA LEU A 294 1.98 -11.49 -14.17
C LEU A 294 1.33 -12.79 -14.67
N ALA A 295 1.37 -13.87 -13.87
CA ALA A 295 0.76 -15.14 -14.22
C ALA A 295 -0.75 -14.98 -14.52
N ARG A 296 -1.48 -14.27 -13.66
CA ARG A 296 -2.90 -13.98 -13.87
C ARG A 296 -3.16 -13.13 -15.11
N ARG A 297 -2.32 -12.13 -15.39
CA ARG A 297 -2.39 -11.35 -16.65
C ARG A 297 -2.17 -12.24 -17.88
N LEU A 298 -1.22 -13.17 -17.82
CA LEU A 298 -0.96 -14.14 -18.90
C LEU A 298 -2.15 -15.10 -19.09
N MET A 299 -2.78 -15.55 -18.01
CA MET A 299 -4.01 -16.37 -18.06
C MET A 299 -5.14 -15.60 -18.73
N ARG A 300 -5.40 -14.35 -18.33
CA ARG A 300 -6.40 -13.47 -18.98
C ARG A 300 -6.10 -13.20 -20.46
N ALA A 301 -4.82 -13.14 -20.83
CA ALA A 301 -4.37 -12.98 -22.21
C ALA A 301 -4.40 -14.29 -23.03
N GLY A 302 -4.84 -15.42 -22.46
CA GLY A 302 -4.86 -16.72 -23.11
C GLY A 302 -3.48 -17.37 -23.29
N GLN A 303 -2.42 -16.80 -22.71
CA GLN A 303 -1.05 -17.32 -22.77
C GLN A 303 -0.82 -18.36 -21.67
N TYR A 304 -1.71 -19.34 -21.57
CA TYR A 304 -1.82 -20.23 -20.41
C TYR A 304 -0.53 -21.01 -20.11
N GLN A 305 0.12 -21.60 -21.12
CA GLN A 305 1.36 -22.37 -20.91
C GLN A 305 2.49 -21.51 -20.36
N LYS A 306 2.58 -20.23 -20.76
CA LYS A 306 3.59 -19.31 -20.21
C LYS A 306 3.28 -18.96 -18.76
N ALA A 307 2.00 -18.76 -18.42
CA ALA A 307 1.60 -18.38 -17.06
C ALA A 307 2.10 -19.37 -15.99
N LEU A 308 2.16 -20.67 -16.31
CA LEU A 308 2.60 -21.73 -15.42
C LEU A 308 4.02 -21.51 -14.86
N ALA A 309 4.91 -20.89 -15.64
CA ALA A 309 6.28 -20.58 -15.21
C ALA A 309 6.35 -19.43 -14.19
N TYR A 310 5.28 -18.63 -14.08
CA TYR A 310 5.25 -17.44 -13.24
C TYR A 310 4.41 -17.61 -11.97
N PHE A 311 3.54 -18.63 -11.88
CA PHE A 311 2.90 -18.94 -10.61
C PHE A 311 3.95 -19.28 -9.55
N ALA A 312 4.02 -18.44 -8.52
CA ALA A 312 4.97 -18.54 -7.42
C ALA A 312 4.62 -19.70 -6.48
N LEU A 313 3.33 -19.95 -6.28
CA LEU A 313 2.83 -21.04 -5.46
C LEU A 313 2.55 -22.29 -6.31
N ALA A 314 2.90 -23.46 -5.77
CA ALA A 314 2.66 -24.74 -6.43
C ALA A 314 1.15 -25.00 -6.61
N GLU A 315 0.33 -24.70 -5.60
CA GLU A 315 -1.12 -24.85 -5.65
C GLU A 315 -1.77 -24.04 -6.78
N ASP A 316 -1.35 -22.78 -6.99
CA ASP A 316 -1.86 -21.94 -8.08
C ASP A 316 -1.42 -22.50 -9.45
N ARG A 317 -0.19 -23.01 -9.53
CA ARG A 317 0.34 -23.64 -10.74
C ARG A 317 -0.41 -24.93 -11.10
N ASP A 318 -0.73 -25.75 -10.10
CA ASP A 318 -1.46 -27.00 -10.25
C ASP A 318 -2.92 -26.74 -10.64
N ALA A 319 -3.56 -25.74 -10.03
CA ALA A 319 -4.87 -25.23 -10.41
C ALA A 319 -4.88 -24.73 -11.87
N ALA A 320 -3.87 -23.96 -12.27
CA ALA A 320 -3.73 -23.47 -13.64
C ALA A 320 -3.50 -24.63 -14.63
N ARG A 321 -2.71 -25.64 -14.25
CA ARG A 321 -2.52 -26.85 -15.06
C ARG A 321 -3.82 -27.61 -15.24
N ALA A 322 -4.57 -27.83 -14.15
CA ALA A 322 -5.87 -28.49 -14.19
C ALA A 322 -6.87 -27.72 -15.08
N PHE A 323 -6.87 -26.38 -15.00
CA PHE A 323 -7.69 -25.53 -15.87
C PHE A 323 -7.37 -25.73 -17.35
N ILE A 324 -6.08 -25.77 -17.70
CA ILE A 324 -5.62 -25.98 -19.07
C ILE A 324 -5.99 -27.39 -19.56
N ASP A 325 -5.76 -28.40 -18.73
CA ASP A 325 -6.01 -29.80 -19.07
C ASP A 325 -7.51 -30.11 -19.20
N ALA A 326 -8.37 -29.31 -18.55
CA ALA A 326 -9.81 -29.38 -18.67
C ALA A 326 -10.33 -28.90 -20.04
N PHE A 327 -9.56 -28.10 -20.79
CA PHE A 327 -10.04 -27.64 -22.10
C PHE A 327 -10.30 -28.83 -23.03
N PRO A 328 -11.48 -28.85 -23.68
CA PRO A 328 -11.89 -30.03 -24.41
C PRO A 328 -11.03 -30.26 -25.63
N LYS A 329 -10.59 -31.51 -25.78
CA LYS A 329 -9.93 -32.02 -26.99
C LYS A 329 -11.00 -32.37 -28.02
N LYS A 330 -10.62 -32.44 -29.31
CA LYS A 330 -11.52 -32.92 -30.37
C LYS A 330 -12.05 -34.32 -29.99
N GLY A 331 -13.37 -34.53 -30.10
CA GLY A 331 -14.00 -35.80 -29.71
C GLY A 331 -15.52 -35.71 -29.59
N HIS A 332 -16.13 -36.64 -28.87
CA HIS A 332 -17.58 -36.66 -28.65
C HIS A 332 -18.07 -35.41 -27.91
N LYS A 333 -19.24 -34.88 -28.31
CA LYS A 333 -19.83 -33.66 -27.74
C LYS A 333 -19.98 -33.73 -26.21
N THR A 334 -20.39 -34.87 -25.66
CA THR A 334 -20.54 -35.05 -24.20
C THR A 334 -19.21 -34.93 -23.45
N ALA A 335 -18.13 -35.51 -23.99
CA ALA A 335 -16.80 -35.37 -23.39
C ALA A 335 -16.28 -33.93 -23.50
N GLN A 336 -16.57 -33.25 -24.61
CA GLN A 336 -16.25 -31.83 -24.75
C GLN A 336 -17.04 -30.96 -23.76
N ALA A 337 -18.32 -31.26 -23.54
CA ALA A 337 -19.16 -30.60 -22.54
C ALA A 337 -18.62 -30.78 -21.12
N GLN A 338 -18.18 -32.00 -20.76
CA GLN A 338 -17.53 -32.27 -19.48
C GLN A 338 -16.26 -31.43 -19.29
N GLY A 339 -15.42 -31.32 -20.33
CA GLY A 339 -14.22 -30.49 -20.28
C GLY A 339 -14.54 -29.01 -20.02
N TRP A 340 -15.47 -28.43 -20.79
CA TRP A 340 -15.92 -27.06 -20.57
C TRP A 340 -16.52 -26.83 -19.17
N TRP A 341 -17.31 -27.78 -18.68
CA TRP A 341 -17.88 -27.73 -17.33
C TRP A 341 -16.80 -27.79 -16.25
N GLN A 342 -15.83 -28.68 -16.39
CA GLN A 342 -14.70 -28.78 -15.46
C GLN A 342 -13.88 -27.48 -15.44
N ALA A 343 -13.61 -26.89 -16.61
CA ALA A 343 -12.92 -25.61 -16.69
C ALA A 343 -13.74 -24.47 -16.05
N ALA A 344 -15.07 -24.48 -16.22
CA ALA A 344 -15.97 -23.53 -15.58
C ALA A 344 -15.94 -23.63 -14.05
N LEU A 345 -15.98 -24.85 -13.50
CA LEU A 345 -15.88 -25.08 -12.05
C LEU A 345 -14.54 -24.59 -11.50
N ILE A 346 -13.43 -24.88 -12.19
CA ILE A 346 -12.11 -24.42 -11.76
C ILE A 346 -12.07 -22.88 -11.69
N LEU A 347 -12.52 -22.16 -12.73
CA LEU A 347 -12.59 -20.69 -12.65
C LEU A 347 -13.57 -20.21 -11.58
N ARG A 348 -14.70 -20.89 -11.38
CA ARG A 348 -15.66 -20.49 -10.35
C ARG A 348 -15.05 -20.50 -8.94
N HIS A 349 -14.18 -21.46 -8.66
CA HIS A 349 -13.61 -21.68 -7.33
C HIS A 349 -12.22 -21.06 -7.15
N GLN A 350 -11.41 -21.00 -8.20
CA GLN A 350 -10.00 -20.55 -8.17
C GLN A 350 -9.74 -19.37 -9.13
N GLY A 351 -10.80 -18.74 -9.65
CA GLY A 351 -10.67 -17.67 -10.64
C GLY A 351 -9.99 -16.41 -10.13
N MET A 352 -9.98 -16.18 -8.81
CA MET A 352 -9.23 -15.06 -8.21
C MET A 352 -7.72 -15.29 -8.38
N GLU A 353 -7.25 -16.49 -8.05
CA GLU A 353 -5.86 -16.91 -8.11
C GLU A 353 -5.39 -17.10 -9.55
N LEU A 354 -6.27 -17.55 -10.44
CA LEU A 354 -5.93 -17.84 -11.83
C LEU A 354 -6.07 -16.65 -12.77
N THR A 355 -7.11 -15.84 -12.60
CA THR A 355 -7.50 -14.81 -13.56
C THR A 355 -7.84 -13.47 -12.92
N GLY A 356 -7.79 -13.35 -11.59
CA GLY A 356 -8.17 -12.14 -10.87
C GLY A 356 -7.29 -10.94 -11.19
N TYR A 357 -7.90 -9.76 -11.31
CA TYR A 357 -7.19 -8.49 -11.31
C TYR A 357 -6.69 -8.20 -9.90
N GLU A 358 -5.42 -7.78 -9.78
CA GLU A 358 -4.86 -7.46 -8.46
C GLU A 358 -5.69 -6.37 -7.75
N MET A 359 -6.15 -5.37 -8.52
CA MET A 359 -7.08 -4.34 -8.06
C MET A 359 -8.44 -4.46 -8.78
N ALA A 360 -9.11 -3.35 -9.11
CA ALA A 360 -10.38 -3.42 -9.83
C ALA A 360 -10.30 -4.27 -11.12
N PRO A 361 -11.34 -5.08 -11.40
CA PRO A 361 -12.58 -5.15 -10.64
C PRO A 361 -12.57 -6.15 -9.47
N ASP A 362 -11.55 -7.01 -9.32
CA ASP A 362 -11.64 -8.14 -8.37
C ASP A 362 -11.06 -7.89 -6.99
N PHE A 363 -10.10 -6.97 -6.90
CA PHE A 363 -9.36 -6.65 -5.69
C PHE A 363 -8.71 -7.89 -5.07
N ALA A 364 -7.95 -8.65 -5.88
CA ALA A 364 -7.21 -9.82 -5.42
C ALA A 364 -6.23 -9.48 -4.28
N LEU A 365 -5.70 -8.26 -4.23
CA LEU A 365 -4.85 -7.81 -3.11
C LEU A 365 -5.54 -7.90 -1.73
N TYR A 366 -6.88 -7.90 -1.72
CA TYR A 366 -7.71 -8.03 -0.53
C TYR A 366 -8.53 -9.34 -0.54
N GLY A 367 -8.16 -10.31 -1.39
CA GLY A 367 -8.88 -11.57 -1.55
C GLY A 367 -10.33 -11.43 -2.01
N GLY A 368 -10.70 -10.29 -2.62
CA GLY A 368 -12.10 -9.98 -2.96
C GLY A 368 -12.99 -9.72 -1.74
N GLY A 369 -12.40 -9.34 -0.59
CA GLY A 369 -13.15 -8.93 0.61
C GLY A 369 -13.71 -7.51 0.54
N TYR A 370 -13.16 -6.68 -0.34
CA TYR A 370 -13.55 -5.28 -0.52
C TYR A 370 -13.80 -4.99 -2.00
N SER A 371 -14.99 -4.49 -2.32
CA SER A 371 -15.38 -4.05 -3.68
C SER A 371 -15.35 -2.54 -3.85
N TRP A 372 -15.16 -1.81 -2.74
CA TRP A 372 -15.11 -0.36 -2.72
C TRP A 372 -13.65 0.09 -2.79
N PRO A 373 -13.20 0.65 -3.91
CA PRO A 373 -11.90 1.28 -3.93
C PRO A 373 -11.97 2.69 -3.35
N TYR A 374 -10.87 3.10 -2.75
CA TYR A 374 -10.50 4.50 -2.55
C TYR A 374 -10.29 5.26 -3.89
N TYR A 375 -10.88 4.85 -5.02
CA TYR A 375 -10.66 5.51 -6.32
C TYR A 375 -11.37 6.86 -6.45
N ASN A 376 -12.37 7.14 -5.61
CA ASN A 376 -13.18 8.37 -5.70
C ASN A 376 -12.98 9.31 -4.50
N GLN A 377 -11.84 9.22 -3.84
CA GLN A 377 -11.46 10.14 -2.77
C GLN A 377 -9.99 10.49 -2.94
N GLY A 378 -9.72 11.30 -3.96
CA GLY A 378 -8.40 11.85 -4.22
C GLY A 378 -8.49 13.34 -4.52
N PRO A 379 -7.40 14.11 -4.36
CA PRO A 379 -7.37 15.51 -4.75
C PRO A 379 -7.65 15.72 -6.25
N GLU A 380 -7.60 14.68 -7.06
CA GLU A 380 -8.01 14.64 -8.47
C GLU A 380 -9.49 15.03 -8.69
N ASP A 381 -10.38 14.79 -7.70
CA ASP A 381 -11.78 15.22 -7.76
C ASP A 381 -11.93 16.74 -7.55
N ASN A 382 -10.85 17.39 -7.11
CA ASN A 382 -10.77 18.84 -6.96
C ASN A 382 -10.05 19.45 -8.18
N SER A 383 -10.80 20.07 -9.07
CA SER A 383 -10.26 20.78 -10.25
C SER A 383 -9.23 21.87 -9.93
N ALA A 384 -9.13 22.33 -8.68
CA ALA A 384 -8.11 23.27 -8.24
C ALA A 384 -6.73 22.64 -8.01
N VAL A 385 -6.63 21.30 -8.00
CA VAL A 385 -5.37 20.58 -7.83
C VAL A 385 -4.86 20.13 -9.20
N THR A 386 -3.59 20.42 -9.48
CA THR A 386 -2.93 19.88 -10.69
C THR A 386 -2.69 18.39 -10.49
N SER A 387 -3.32 17.58 -11.35
CA SER A 387 -3.14 16.13 -11.40
C SER A 387 -1.69 15.79 -11.75
N TRP A 388 -1.09 14.85 -11.00
CA TRP A 388 0.20 14.25 -11.35
C TRP A 388 0.05 13.06 -12.29
N ILE A 389 -1.18 12.60 -12.53
CA ILE A 389 -1.49 11.52 -13.47
C ILE A 389 -1.43 12.09 -14.88
N SER A 390 -0.62 11.48 -15.75
CA SER A 390 -0.51 11.89 -17.15
C SER A 390 -1.69 11.37 -17.98
N ASP A 391 -1.91 11.97 -19.16
CA ASP A 391 -2.88 11.43 -20.13
C ASP A 391 -2.51 10.03 -20.60
N GLY A 392 -1.21 9.76 -20.78
CA GLY A 392 -0.72 8.44 -21.16
C GLY A 392 -1.03 7.37 -20.10
N GLU A 393 -0.83 7.70 -18.82
CA GLU A 393 -1.19 6.82 -17.71
C GLU A 393 -2.71 6.57 -17.70
N ARG A 394 -3.53 7.62 -17.77
CA ARG A 394 -5.00 7.48 -17.85
C ARG A 394 -5.42 6.55 -18.98
N GLN A 395 -4.84 6.71 -20.17
CA GLN A 395 -5.15 5.85 -21.31
C GLN A 395 -4.76 4.39 -21.08
N ARG A 396 -3.59 4.12 -20.49
CA ARG A 396 -3.15 2.76 -20.17
C ARG A 396 -4.03 2.12 -19.10
N VAL A 397 -4.36 2.87 -18.04
CA VAL A 397 -5.29 2.45 -16.99
C VAL A 397 -6.67 2.14 -17.58
N GLN A 398 -7.18 2.88 -18.55
CA GLN A 398 -8.47 2.52 -19.17
C GLN A 398 -8.36 1.23 -20.00
N ARG A 399 -7.30 1.09 -20.80
CA ARG A 399 -7.12 -0.06 -21.71
C ARG A 399 -6.89 -1.39 -21.00
N SER A 400 -6.41 -1.37 -19.78
CA SER A 400 -6.09 -2.57 -19.03
C SER A 400 -7.30 -3.12 -18.26
N LEU A 401 -8.46 -2.46 -18.27
CA LEU A 401 -9.70 -3.00 -17.68
C LEU A 401 -10.25 -4.17 -18.54
N PRO A 402 -11.06 -5.07 -17.98
CA PRO A 402 -11.81 -6.04 -18.78
C PRO A 402 -12.62 -5.32 -19.87
N LYS A 403 -12.54 -5.81 -21.11
CA LYS A 403 -13.35 -5.28 -22.23
C LYS A 403 -14.84 -5.52 -22.04
N GLN A 404 -15.19 -6.60 -21.35
CA GLN A 404 -16.54 -7.06 -21.05
C GLN A 404 -16.57 -7.55 -19.61
N ASP A 405 -17.76 -7.57 -19.02
CA ASP A 405 -18.00 -8.10 -17.67
C ASP A 405 -17.08 -7.51 -16.60
N SER A 406 -16.89 -6.18 -16.60
CA SER A 406 -16.11 -5.45 -15.60
C SER A 406 -16.84 -5.35 -14.24
N TYR A 407 -17.38 -6.47 -13.79
CA TYR A 407 -18.09 -6.63 -12.52
C TYR A 407 -17.14 -7.10 -11.43
N PHE A 408 -17.48 -6.78 -10.18
CA PHE A 408 -16.75 -7.29 -9.01
C PHE A 408 -16.76 -8.82 -8.99
N LEU A 409 -15.57 -9.43 -8.91
CA LEU A 409 -15.32 -10.87 -9.09
C LEU A 409 -15.64 -11.34 -10.52
N HIS A 410 -15.07 -10.67 -11.52
CA HIS A 410 -15.34 -10.85 -12.95
C HIS A 410 -15.14 -12.29 -13.44
N TYR A 411 -14.24 -13.04 -12.83
CA TYR A 411 -13.97 -14.45 -13.15
C TYR A 411 -15.22 -15.33 -13.05
N ARG A 412 -16.26 -14.91 -12.29
CA ARG A 412 -17.55 -15.59 -12.24
C ARG A 412 -18.30 -15.55 -13.57
N TRP A 413 -18.24 -14.43 -14.31
CA TRP A 413 -18.83 -14.32 -15.64
C TRP A 413 -18.04 -15.11 -16.68
N GLN A 414 -16.72 -15.18 -16.53
CA GLN A 414 -15.88 -16.08 -17.33
C GLN A 414 -16.26 -17.54 -17.09
N ALA A 415 -16.48 -17.95 -15.84
CA ALA A 415 -16.96 -19.29 -15.51
C ALA A 415 -18.33 -19.56 -16.14
N VAL A 416 -19.28 -18.61 -16.08
CA VAL A 416 -20.58 -18.73 -16.77
C VAL A 416 -20.41 -18.92 -18.27
N THR A 417 -19.52 -18.15 -18.90
CA THR A 417 -19.24 -18.29 -20.35
C THR A 417 -18.74 -19.70 -20.69
N LEU A 418 -17.89 -20.30 -19.85
CA LEU A 418 -17.44 -21.68 -20.04
C LEU A 418 -18.58 -22.70 -19.79
N ALA A 419 -19.44 -22.45 -18.80
CA ALA A 419 -20.61 -23.29 -18.55
C ALA A 419 -21.62 -23.24 -19.71
N GLU A 420 -21.82 -22.07 -20.34
CA GLU A 420 -22.67 -21.96 -21.54
C GLU A 420 -22.09 -22.76 -22.72
N LYS A 421 -20.77 -22.76 -22.92
CA LYS A 421 -20.11 -23.64 -23.91
C LYS A 421 -20.32 -25.12 -23.62
N ALA A 422 -20.37 -25.51 -22.35
CA ALA A 422 -20.75 -26.87 -21.97
C ALA A 422 -22.22 -27.15 -22.33
N ALA A 423 -23.14 -26.25 -21.97
CA ALA A 423 -24.56 -26.38 -22.24
C ALA A 423 -24.88 -26.45 -23.75
N ASP A 424 -24.15 -25.71 -24.60
CA ASP A 424 -24.30 -25.74 -26.07
C ASP A 424 -24.05 -27.12 -26.68
N LEU A 425 -23.30 -27.97 -25.99
CA LEU A 425 -22.92 -29.31 -26.47
C LEU A 425 -23.78 -30.44 -25.88
N LEU A 426 -24.68 -30.12 -24.94
CA LEU A 426 -25.52 -31.09 -24.25
C LEU A 426 -26.91 -31.21 -24.92
N PRO A 427 -27.53 -32.40 -24.90
CA PRO A 427 -28.92 -32.53 -25.33
C PRO A 427 -29.84 -31.69 -24.46
N TYR A 428 -30.68 -30.85 -25.07
CA TYR A 428 -31.52 -29.88 -24.35
C TYR A 428 -32.45 -30.49 -23.30
N LYS A 429 -32.87 -31.75 -23.48
CA LYS A 429 -33.76 -32.45 -22.53
C LYS A 429 -33.01 -33.27 -21.47
N SER A 430 -31.68 -33.22 -21.44
CA SER A 430 -30.88 -33.93 -20.44
C SER A 430 -30.86 -33.20 -19.09
N GLN A 431 -30.70 -33.96 -18.00
CA GLN A 431 -30.49 -33.38 -16.67
C GLN A 431 -29.22 -32.53 -16.63
N ALA A 432 -28.14 -32.95 -17.30
CA ALA A 432 -26.90 -32.20 -17.33
C ALA A 432 -27.06 -30.81 -17.95
N TYR A 433 -27.83 -30.67 -19.04
CA TYR A 433 -28.10 -29.36 -19.65
C TYR A 433 -28.76 -28.39 -18.65
N ALA A 434 -29.78 -28.88 -17.94
CA ALA A 434 -30.50 -28.08 -16.96
C ALA A 434 -29.60 -27.74 -15.74
N ALA A 435 -28.82 -28.70 -15.25
CA ALA A 435 -27.96 -28.55 -14.08
C ALA A 435 -26.79 -27.58 -14.33
N VAL A 436 -26.18 -27.64 -15.51
CA VAL A 436 -25.13 -26.69 -15.94
C VAL A 436 -25.66 -25.26 -15.93
N LEU A 437 -26.81 -25.01 -16.57
CA LEU A 437 -27.39 -23.66 -16.60
C LEU A 437 -27.87 -23.20 -15.22
N CYS A 438 -28.38 -24.11 -14.39
CA CYS A 438 -28.78 -23.80 -13.02
C CYS A 438 -27.57 -23.31 -12.21
N ASN A 439 -26.48 -24.08 -12.18
CA ASN A 439 -25.28 -23.70 -11.44
C ASN A 439 -24.68 -22.40 -11.96
N ALA A 440 -24.55 -22.25 -13.28
CA ALA A 440 -24.06 -21.01 -13.90
C ALA A 440 -24.89 -19.79 -13.47
N THR A 441 -26.21 -19.94 -13.41
CA THR A 441 -27.12 -18.89 -12.95
C THR A 441 -26.85 -18.52 -11.50
N GLY A 442 -26.60 -19.49 -10.62
CA GLY A 442 -26.30 -19.26 -9.21
C GLY A 442 -24.99 -18.50 -8.96
N TRP A 443 -24.05 -18.54 -9.91
CA TRP A 443 -22.77 -17.82 -9.77
C TRP A 443 -22.91 -16.30 -9.91
N VAL A 444 -23.95 -15.85 -10.62
CA VAL A 444 -24.21 -14.43 -10.94
C VAL A 444 -25.54 -13.90 -10.42
N TRP A 445 -26.42 -14.74 -9.85
CA TRP A 445 -27.76 -14.41 -9.38
C TRP A 445 -27.88 -13.08 -8.60
N GLY A 446 -26.98 -12.84 -7.65
CA GLY A 446 -27.00 -11.64 -6.81
C GLY A 446 -26.31 -10.41 -7.39
N ARG A 447 -25.78 -10.49 -8.63
CA ARG A 447 -24.93 -9.44 -9.23
C ARG A 447 -25.37 -9.01 -10.62
N ASP A 448 -25.99 -9.89 -11.40
CA ASP A 448 -26.41 -9.61 -12.78
C ASP A 448 -27.80 -10.19 -13.09
N ALA A 449 -28.83 -9.39 -12.84
CA ALA A 449 -30.21 -9.80 -13.06
C ALA A 449 -30.52 -10.07 -14.55
N GLN A 450 -29.84 -9.40 -15.48
CA GLN A 450 -30.09 -9.59 -16.91
C GLN A 450 -29.54 -10.94 -17.38
N LEU A 451 -28.30 -11.26 -17.04
CA LEU A 451 -27.69 -12.56 -17.36
C LEU A 451 -28.43 -13.71 -16.66
N THR A 452 -28.78 -13.55 -15.38
CA THR A 452 -29.59 -14.53 -14.66
C THR A 452 -30.92 -14.81 -15.36
N LYS A 453 -31.63 -13.76 -15.78
CA LYS A 453 -32.88 -13.91 -16.53
C LYS A 453 -32.64 -14.61 -17.87
N HIS A 454 -31.58 -14.26 -18.60
CA HIS A 454 -31.24 -14.88 -19.87
C HIS A 454 -30.99 -16.39 -19.73
N LEU A 455 -30.16 -16.80 -18.76
CA LEU A 455 -29.86 -18.21 -18.51
C LEU A 455 -31.12 -19.00 -18.10
N TYR A 456 -31.98 -18.43 -17.26
CA TYR A 456 -33.23 -19.05 -16.88
C TYR A 456 -34.21 -19.17 -18.07
N GLN A 457 -34.38 -18.12 -18.86
CA GLN A 457 -35.22 -18.15 -20.07
C GLN A 457 -34.74 -19.20 -21.08
N ARG A 458 -33.42 -19.34 -21.23
CA ARG A 458 -32.79 -20.37 -22.05
C ARG A 458 -33.11 -21.78 -21.53
N TYR A 459 -33.07 -22.00 -20.22
CA TYR A 459 -33.52 -23.26 -19.63
C TYR A 459 -35.01 -23.51 -19.87
N VAL A 460 -35.90 -22.55 -19.60
CA VAL A 460 -37.35 -22.71 -19.79
C VAL A 460 -37.71 -23.03 -21.24
N LYS A 461 -37.03 -22.39 -22.20
CA LYS A 461 -37.32 -22.56 -23.63
C LYS A 461 -36.94 -23.94 -24.16
N TYR A 462 -35.81 -24.50 -23.71
CA TYR A 462 -35.23 -25.71 -24.31
C TYR A 462 -35.19 -26.93 -23.37
N GLY A 463 -35.04 -26.69 -22.06
CA GLY A 463 -34.87 -27.67 -20.99
C GLY A 463 -36.05 -28.64 -20.81
N ALA A 464 -35.79 -29.74 -20.10
CA ALA A 464 -36.84 -30.57 -19.52
C ALA A 464 -37.20 -30.06 -18.11
N PRO A 465 -38.45 -30.22 -17.65
CA PRO A 465 -38.83 -29.85 -16.29
C PRO A 465 -38.23 -30.86 -15.29
N PHE A 466 -37.63 -30.35 -14.22
CA PHE A 466 -37.13 -31.15 -13.11
C PHE A 466 -37.65 -30.57 -11.78
N PRO A 467 -37.98 -31.40 -10.77
CA PRO A 467 -38.52 -30.91 -9.50
C PRO A 467 -37.64 -29.87 -8.80
N TRP A 468 -36.31 -30.05 -8.85
CA TRP A 468 -35.35 -29.12 -8.26
C TRP A 468 -35.23 -27.78 -9.01
N ALA A 469 -35.77 -27.67 -10.23
CA ALA A 469 -35.70 -26.43 -11.01
C ALA A 469 -36.65 -25.33 -10.48
N GLU A 470 -37.47 -25.61 -9.47
CA GLU A 470 -38.20 -24.58 -8.71
C GLU A 470 -37.23 -23.59 -8.04
N ASN A 471 -36.08 -24.07 -7.58
CA ASN A 471 -35.01 -23.25 -6.96
C ASN A 471 -33.84 -23.00 -7.95
N PHE A 472 -34.15 -22.77 -9.23
CA PHE A 472 -33.14 -22.59 -10.27
C PHE A 472 -32.14 -21.47 -9.93
N GLY A 473 -30.85 -21.78 -9.92
CA GLY A 473 -29.79 -20.87 -9.50
C GLY A 473 -29.45 -20.91 -8.01
N ARG A 474 -30.06 -21.79 -7.21
CA ARG A 474 -29.76 -21.95 -5.78
C ARG A 474 -29.43 -23.38 -5.41
N ASP A 475 -30.38 -24.30 -5.60
CA ASP A 475 -30.25 -25.71 -5.21
C ASP A 475 -30.03 -26.59 -6.43
N CYS A 476 -28.91 -26.35 -7.10
CA CYS A 476 -28.60 -27.00 -8.37
C CYS A 476 -27.82 -28.31 -8.13
N PRO A 477 -28.26 -29.45 -8.70
CA PRO A 477 -27.50 -30.69 -8.62
C PRO A 477 -26.23 -30.63 -9.48
N GLU A 478 -25.31 -31.57 -9.26
CA GLU A 478 -24.22 -31.83 -10.20
C GLU A 478 -24.78 -32.32 -11.55
N PRO A 479 -24.18 -31.94 -12.69
CA PRO A 479 -24.60 -32.44 -14.00
C PRO A 479 -24.25 -33.92 -14.21
N ASP A 480 -25.25 -34.74 -14.56
CA ASP A 480 -25.10 -36.16 -14.90
C ASP A 480 -24.80 -36.34 -16.40
N PHE A 481 -23.51 -36.39 -16.72
CA PHE A 481 -23.04 -36.67 -18.07
C PHE A 481 -23.12 -38.15 -18.45
N SER A 482 -23.20 -39.08 -17.47
CA SER A 482 -23.22 -40.52 -17.73
C SER A 482 -24.54 -40.98 -18.34
N ALA A 483 -25.67 -40.45 -17.87
CA ALA A 483 -27.00 -40.75 -18.44
C ALA A 483 -27.12 -40.40 -19.94
N ILE A 484 -26.35 -39.41 -20.41
CA ILE A 484 -26.30 -39.05 -21.83
C ILE A 484 -25.56 -40.12 -22.65
N GLN A 485 -24.45 -40.65 -22.12
CA GLN A 485 -23.66 -41.66 -22.81
C GLN A 485 -24.42 -42.99 -22.96
N GLU A 486 -25.24 -43.37 -21.98
CA GLU A 486 -26.10 -44.56 -22.06
C GLU A 486 -27.19 -44.45 -23.12
N THR A 487 -27.71 -43.24 -23.32
CA THR A 487 -28.76 -42.98 -24.32
C THR A 487 -28.19 -43.07 -25.74
N VAL A 488 -26.95 -42.62 -25.96
CA VAL A 488 -26.25 -42.73 -27.26
C VAL A 488 -25.82 -44.16 -27.56
N LYS A 489 -25.52 -45.00 -26.56
CA LYS A 489 -25.19 -46.42 -26.79
C LYS A 489 -26.41 -47.28 -27.15
N LYS A 490 -27.63 -46.80 -26.89
CA LYS A 490 -28.90 -47.49 -27.16
C LYS A 490 -29.56 -47.05 -28.49
N GLN A 491 -28.96 -46.10 -29.20
CA GLN A 491 -29.32 -45.66 -30.55
C GLN A 491 -28.25 -46.13 -31.53
#